data_AF-A0A3B7M1U8-F1
#
_entry.id   AF-A0A3B7M1U8-F1
#
_cell.length_a   1.000
_cell.length_b   1.000
_cell.length_c   1.000
_cell.angle_alpha   90.00
_cell.angle_beta   90.00
_cell.angle_gamma   90.00
#
_symmetry.space_group_name_H-M   'P 1'
#
loop_
_entity.id
_entity.type
_entity.pdbx_description
1 polymer ?
#
loop_
_entity_poly.entity_id
_entity_poly.type
_entity_poly.pdbx_seq_one_letter_code
_entity_poly.pdbx_strand_id
1 'polypeptide(L)'
;MTTYDHQNENPIKHDWRKDFANRPYYGDIQREIPDVDYDRDLRSAYELGQHARNERGVDARFEDSESDIKLKWEEIKAESRLKWEQAKHAIKDAWEKL
;
A
#
# COMPACT_ATOMS: atom_id res chain seq x y z
N MET A 1 -44.44 -4.22 -2.46
CA MET A 1 -43.71 -3.30 -1.55
C MET A 1 -42.92 -4.12 -0.55
N THR A 2 -41.65 -4.34 -0.86
CA THR A 2 -40.58 -4.55 0.12
C THR A 2 -39.26 -4.38 -0.64
N THR A 3 -38.51 -3.36 -0.25
CA THR A 3 -37.21 -2.94 -0.77
C THR A 3 -36.14 -3.97 -0.40
N TYR A 4 -35.51 -4.61 -1.39
CA TYR A 4 -34.25 -5.32 -1.20
C TYR A 4 -33.11 -4.39 -1.57
N ASP A 5 -32.69 -3.62 -0.57
CA ASP A 5 -31.45 -2.88 -0.57
C ASP A 5 -30.31 -3.90 -0.36
N HIS A 6 -29.71 -4.38 -1.45
CA HIS A 6 -28.45 -5.12 -1.41
C HIS A 6 -27.34 -4.22 -1.94
N GLN A 7 -27.09 -3.13 -1.21
CA GLN A 7 -25.72 -2.65 -1.09
C GLN A 7 -24.91 -3.69 -0.30
N ASN A 8 -23.59 -3.69 -0.52
CA ASN A 8 -22.57 -4.50 0.15
C ASN A 8 -22.08 -5.73 -0.63
N GLU A 9 -21.75 -5.53 -1.91
CA GLU A 9 -20.53 -6.19 -2.43
C GLU A 9 -19.38 -5.70 -1.55
N ASN A 10 -18.96 -6.54 -0.60
CA ASN A 10 -17.79 -6.29 0.22
C ASN A 10 -16.59 -6.43 -0.73
N PRO A 11 -15.96 -5.35 -1.24
CA PRO A 11 -14.71 -5.50 -1.97
C PRO A 11 -13.77 -6.21 -1.00
N ILE A 12 -13.12 -7.27 -1.43
CA ILE A 12 -12.21 -8.06 -0.59
C ILE A 12 -11.27 -7.07 0.10
N LYS A 13 -11.53 -6.73 1.36
CA LYS A 13 -10.72 -5.78 2.11
C LYS A 13 -9.43 -6.51 2.39
N HIS A 14 -8.45 -6.34 1.52
CA HIS A 14 -7.23 -7.10 1.57
C HIS A 14 -6.48 -6.70 2.83
N ASP A 15 -6.41 -7.63 3.79
CA ASP A 15 -5.90 -7.33 5.12
C ASP A 15 -4.37 -7.42 5.12
N TRP A 16 -3.70 -6.45 4.49
CA TRP A 16 -2.24 -6.38 4.44
C TRP A 16 -1.60 -6.42 5.83
N ARG A 17 -2.31 -5.97 6.87
CA ARG A 17 -1.85 -6.06 8.26
C ARG A 17 -1.59 -7.49 8.70
N LYS A 18 -2.35 -8.46 8.18
CA LYS A 18 -2.17 -9.88 8.50
C LYS A 18 -1.13 -10.57 7.63
N ASP A 19 -1.00 -10.14 6.38
CA ASP A 19 -0.21 -10.86 5.37
C ASP A 19 1.10 -10.16 4.96
N PHE A 20 1.45 -9.00 5.54
CA PHE A 20 2.64 -8.24 5.11
C PHE A 20 3.94 -9.06 5.22
N ALA A 21 4.04 -9.94 6.23
CA ALA A 21 5.23 -10.76 6.45
C ALA A 21 5.44 -11.84 5.37
N ASN A 22 4.38 -12.18 4.61
CA ASN A 22 4.43 -13.17 3.53
C ASN A 22 4.72 -12.54 2.16
N ARG A 23 4.96 -11.22 2.11
CA ARG A 23 5.21 -10.51 0.86
C ARG A 23 6.62 -10.78 0.37
N PRO A 24 6.84 -10.88 -0.96
CA PRO A 24 8.16 -11.22 -1.50
C PRO A 24 9.25 -10.21 -1.12
N TYR A 25 8.90 -8.93 -0.93
CA TYR A 25 9.82 -7.87 -0.52
C TYR A 25 10.06 -7.80 0.99
N TYR A 26 9.28 -8.52 1.81
CA TYR A 26 9.37 -8.42 3.27
C TYR A 26 10.74 -8.85 3.79
N GLY A 27 11.33 -9.91 3.20
CA GLY A 27 12.63 -10.41 3.61
C GLY A 27 13.76 -9.39 3.46
N ASP A 28 13.71 -8.53 2.44
CA ASP A 28 14.70 -7.48 2.23
C ASP A 28 14.52 -6.35 3.25
N ILE A 29 13.28 -5.98 3.56
CA ILE A 29 12.96 -5.01 4.61
C ILE A 29 13.44 -5.53 5.96
N GLN A 30 13.14 -6.79 6.29
CA GLN A 30 13.50 -7.39 7.58
C GLN A 30 15.02 -7.48 7.79
N ARG A 31 15.81 -7.66 6.73
CA ARG A 31 17.29 -7.65 6.84
C ARG A 31 17.85 -6.30 7.26
N GLU A 32 17.24 -5.20 6.81
CA GLU A 32 17.66 -3.85 7.20
C GLU A 32 16.98 -3.36 8.49
N ILE A 33 15.75 -3.81 8.71
CA ILE A 33 14.88 -3.42 9.82
C ILE A 33 14.36 -4.71 10.48
N PRO A 34 15.13 -5.33 11.39
CA PRO A 34 14.79 -6.63 11.98
C PRO A 34 13.48 -6.65 12.75
N ASP A 35 13.09 -5.50 13.31
CA ASP A 35 11.85 -5.26 14.05
C ASP A 35 10.82 -4.48 13.21
N VAL A 36 10.82 -4.68 11.88
CA VAL A 36 9.84 -4.03 10.99
C VAL A 36 8.43 -4.28 11.49
N ASP A 37 7.67 -3.20 11.66
CA ASP A 37 6.32 -3.23 12.18
C ASP A 37 5.32 -2.72 11.13
N TYR A 38 4.13 -3.33 11.08
CA TYR A 38 3.12 -2.92 10.12
C TYR A 38 2.67 -1.48 10.37
N ASP A 39 2.30 -1.13 11.61
CA ASP A 39 1.69 0.17 11.91
C ASP A 39 2.65 1.33 11.75
N ARG A 40 3.90 1.13 12.19
CA ARG A 40 4.94 2.15 12.14
C ARG A 40 5.57 2.27 10.76
N ASP A 41 5.95 1.15 10.16
CA ASP A 41 6.83 1.16 8.99
C ASP A 41 6.05 0.99 7.67
N LEU A 42 5.05 0.11 7.61
CA LEU A 42 4.41 -0.29 6.35
C LEU A 42 3.03 0.35 6.08
N ARG A 43 2.28 0.74 7.10
CA ARG A 43 0.89 1.22 6.98
C ARG A 43 0.79 2.37 5.99
N SER A 44 1.62 3.40 6.15
CA SER A 44 1.62 4.56 5.26
C SER A 44 1.93 4.20 3.80
N ALA A 45 2.75 3.17 3.56
CA ALA A 45 3.11 2.73 2.21
C ALA A 45 1.91 2.05 1.52
N TYR A 46 1.20 1.16 2.22
CA TYR A 46 -0.01 0.53 1.68
C TYR A 46 -1.14 1.54 1.48
N GLU A 47 -1.33 2.48 2.41
CA GLU A 47 -2.34 3.53 2.28
C GLU A 47 -2.05 4.44 1.08
N LEU A 48 -0.78 4.83 0.88
CA LEU A 48 -0.39 5.64 -0.27
C LEU A 48 -0.66 4.95 -1.60
N GLY A 49 -0.34 3.65 -1.72
CA GLY A 49 -0.54 2.94 -2.97
C GLY A 49 -2.02 2.82 -3.34
N GLN A 50 -2.88 2.52 -2.36
CA GLN A 50 -4.33 2.53 -2.56
C GLN A 50 -4.85 3.92 -2.93
N HIS A 51 -4.41 4.95 -2.21
CA HIS A 51 -4.84 6.32 -2.48
C HIS A 51 -4.43 6.76 -3.89
N ALA A 52 -3.18 6.52 -4.25
CA ALA A 52 -2.65 6.89 -5.56
C ALA A 52 -3.36 6.13 -6.70
N ARG A 53 -3.72 4.85 -6.49
CA ARG A 53 -4.51 4.06 -7.43
C ARG A 53 -5.92 4.61 -7.60
N ASN A 54 -6.59 4.98 -6.50
CA ASN A 54 -7.92 5.58 -6.52
C ASN A 54 -7.93 6.96 -7.19
N GLU A 55 -6.93 7.80 -6.92
CA GLU A 55 -6.80 9.13 -7.53
C GLU A 55 -6.61 9.07 -9.05
N ARG A 56 -5.89 8.06 -9.54
CA ARG A 56 -5.44 7.98 -10.93
C ARG A 56 -6.29 7.06 -11.80
N GLY A 57 -7.03 6.14 -11.19
CA GLY A 57 -7.92 5.22 -11.88
C GLY A 57 -7.25 3.91 -12.29
N VAL A 58 -8.09 2.97 -12.74
CA VAL A 58 -7.70 1.58 -12.97
C VAL A 58 -6.78 1.36 -14.17
N ASP A 59 -6.82 2.27 -15.14
CA ASP A 59 -5.99 2.20 -16.36
C ASP A 59 -4.61 2.84 -16.17
N ALA A 60 -4.39 3.55 -15.04
CA ALA A 60 -3.12 4.20 -14.77
C ALA A 60 -2.03 3.17 -14.47
N ARG A 61 -0.83 3.41 -15.00
CA ARG A 61 0.36 2.63 -14.70
C ARG A 61 1.08 3.22 -13.50
N PHE A 62 1.61 2.35 -12.65
CA PHE A 62 2.44 2.77 -11.52
C PHE A 62 3.68 3.54 -11.98
N GLU A 63 4.33 3.07 -13.05
CA GLU A 63 5.58 3.66 -13.55
C GLU A 63 5.42 5.13 -13.99
N ASP A 64 4.27 5.48 -14.58
CA ASP A 64 3.98 6.86 -15.02
C ASP A 64 3.80 7.81 -13.82
N SER A 65 3.50 7.24 -12.65
CA SER A 65 3.19 7.98 -11.42
C SER A 65 4.28 7.86 -10.36
N GLU A 66 5.35 7.10 -10.63
CA GLU A 66 6.35 6.69 -9.65
C GLU A 66 7.03 7.92 -9.02
N SER A 67 7.40 8.91 -9.84
CA SER A 67 8.05 10.14 -9.37
C SER A 67 7.18 10.93 -8.39
N ASP A 68 5.88 11.10 -8.71
CA ASP A 68 4.96 11.82 -7.84
C ASP A 68 4.70 11.05 -6.54
N ILE A 69 4.54 9.74 -6.65
CA ILE A 69 4.33 8.84 -5.50
C ILE A 69 5.56 8.87 -4.59
N LYS A 70 6.77 8.92 -5.15
CA LYS A 70 8.01 9.07 -4.39
C LYS A 70 8.05 10.36 -3.58
N LEU A 71 7.68 11.48 -4.20
CA LEU A 71 7.60 12.77 -3.51
C LEU A 71 6.58 12.70 -2.36
N LYS A 72 5.37 12.21 -2.65
CA LYS A 72 4.33 12.02 -1.62
C LYS A 72 4.80 11.10 -0.49
N TRP A 73 5.52 10.01 -0.81
CA TRP A 73 6.06 9.10 0.19
C TRP A 73 6.98 9.82 1.18
N GLU A 74 7.92 10.63 0.70
CA GLU A 74 8.83 11.37 1.59
C GLU A 74 8.09 12.39 2.47
N GLU A 75 6.94 12.91 2.00
CA GLU A 75 6.09 13.81 2.78
C GLU A 75 5.29 13.08 3.87
N ILE A 76 4.76 11.87 3.59
CA ILE A 76 3.80 11.20 4.47
C ILE A 76 4.36 10.04 5.31
N LYS A 77 5.58 9.58 5.03
CA LYS A 77 6.20 8.41 5.71
C LYS A 77 6.22 8.54 7.24
N ALA A 78 6.24 9.77 7.76
CA ALA A 78 6.23 10.07 9.20
C ALA A 78 7.32 9.27 9.95
N GLU A 79 6.91 8.39 10.87
CA GLU A 79 7.80 7.55 11.69
C GLU A 79 8.33 6.32 10.94
N SER A 80 7.87 6.07 9.72
CA SER A 80 8.33 4.93 8.93
C SER A 80 9.82 5.04 8.64
N ARG A 81 10.53 3.95 8.95
CA ARG A 81 11.96 3.82 8.69
C ARG A 81 12.26 3.29 7.28
N LEU A 82 11.24 3.01 6.48
CA LEU A 82 11.42 2.49 5.13
C LEU A 82 12.08 3.54 4.22
N LYS A 83 13.09 3.09 3.48
CA LYS A 83 13.63 3.82 2.33
C LYS A 83 12.64 3.77 1.18
N TRP A 84 12.74 4.72 0.25
CA TRP A 84 11.92 4.73 -0.96
C TRP A 84 11.91 3.37 -1.68
N GLU A 85 13.07 2.74 -1.90
CA GLU A 85 13.13 1.45 -2.62
C GLU A 85 12.33 0.34 -1.91
N GLN A 86 12.29 0.34 -0.58
CA GLN A 86 11.50 -0.61 0.21
C GLN A 86 10.01 -0.26 0.16
N ALA A 87 9.69 1.02 0.39
CA ALA A 87 8.31 1.51 0.38
C ALA A 87 7.66 1.33 -0.99
N LYS A 88 8.39 1.60 -2.07
CA LYS A 88 7.96 1.42 -3.46
C LYS A 88 7.38 0.04 -3.72
N HIS A 89 8.01 -1.02 -3.20
CA HIS A 89 7.47 -2.38 -3.36
C HIS A 89 6.13 -2.56 -2.65
N ALA A 90 5.99 -2.05 -1.41
CA ALA A 90 4.73 -2.11 -0.67
C ALA A 90 3.63 -1.24 -1.30
N ILE A 91 3.97 -0.03 -1.75
CA ILE A 91 3.06 0.88 -2.44
C ILE A 91 2.58 0.25 -3.76
N LYS A 92 3.48 -0.34 -4.55
CA LYS A 92 3.14 -1.00 -5.81
C LYS A 92 2.24 -2.23 -5.59
N ASP A 93 2.55 -3.07 -4.60
CA ASP A 93 1.67 -4.19 -4.21
C ASP A 93 0.28 -3.69 -3.80
N ALA A 94 0.19 -2.56 -3.08
CA ALA A 94 -1.09 -1.98 -2.69
C ALA A 94 -1.88 -1.45 -3.89
N TRP A 95 -1.18 -0.79 -4.83
CA TRP A 95 -1.74 -0.28 -6.08
C TRP A 95 -2.30 -1.40 -6.96
N GLU A 96 -1.57 -2.51 -7.10
CA GLU A 96 -1.95 -3.63 -7.96
C GLU A 96 -3.12 -4.46 -7.41
N LYS A 97 -3.39 -4.36 -6.10
CA LYS A 97 -4.42 -5.13 -5.41
C LYS A 97 -5.76 -4.42 -5.25
N LEU A 98 -5.88 -3.22 -5.82
CA LEU A 98 -7.09 -2.39 -5.81
C LEU A 98 -7.73 -2.33 -7.19
#